data_AF-A0A6B3G2W5-F1
#
_entry.id   AF-A0A6B3G2W5-F1
#
_cell.length_a   1.000
_cell.length_b   1.000
_cell.length_c   1.000
_cell.angle_alpha   90.00
_cell.angle_beta   90.00
_cell.angle_gamma   90.00
#
_symmetry.space_group_name_H-M   'P 1'
#
loop_
_entity.id
_entity.type
_entity.pdbx_description
1 polymer ?
#
loop_
_entity_poly.entity_id
_entity_poly.type
_entity_poly.pdbx_seq_one_letter_code
_entity_poly.pdbx_strand_id
1 'polypeptide(L)'
;GNTIQICPVGALTSAAYRFRSRPFDLVSTPSVCEQCSGGCSTRTDHRRGKVMRRLAANEPEVNEEWICDKGRFGFRYAQQRARLTTPLVRNADGELEPASWPEALEAAAAGLLAAR
;
A
#
# COMPACT_ATOMS: atom_id res chain seq x y z
N GLY A 1 13.16 11.67 3.48
CA GLY A 1 11.94 11.42 4.28
C GLY A 1 12.20 11.05 5.73
N ASN A 2 13.30 10.38 6.07
CA ASN A 2 13.56 9.95 7.46
C ASN A 2 13.81 11.09 8.46
N THR A 3 14.15 12.28 7.96
CA THR A 3 14.27 13.50 8.78
C THR A 3 13.02 13.81 9.61
N ILE A 4 11.84 13.38 9.15
CA ILE A 4 10.57 13.50 9.88
C ILE A 4 10.54 12.59 11.13
N GLN A 5 11.20 11.44 11.08
CA GLN A 5 11.22 10.45 12.16
C GLN A 5 12.29 10.74 13.21
N ILE A 6 13.45 11.28 12.79
CA ILE A 6 14.53 11.70 13.71
C ILE A 6 14.21 13.04 14.41
N CYS A 7 13.32 13.86 13.86
CA CYS A 7 13.02 15.17 14.45
C CYS A 7 12.33 15.04 15.82
N PRO A 8 12.94 15.56 16.91
CA PRO A 8 12.43 15.34 18.28
C PRO A 8 11.23 16.24 18.63
N VAL A 9 11.02 17.33 17.89
CA VAL A 9 10.11 18.43 18.27
C VAL A 9 8.94 18.63 17.30
N GLY A 10 8.84 17.84 16.23
CA GLY A 10 7.80 18.03 15.22
C GLY A 10 7.97 19.28 14.33
N ALA A 11 9.18 19.85 14.26
CA ALA A 11 9.51 20.91 13.31
C ALA A 11 9.50 20.37 11.87
N LEU A 12 9.99 19.14 11.67
CA LEU A 12 9.96 18.44 10.40
C LEU A 12 8.84 17.41 10.42
N THR A 13 7.77 17.68 9.67
CA THR A 13 6.60 16.80 9.59
C THR A 13 6.29 16.38 8.17
N SER A 14 5.71 15.19 8.02
CA SER A 14 5.21 14.73 6.74
C SER A 14 4.04 15.60 6.29
N ALA A 15 4.18 16.31 5.17
CA ALA A 15 3.08 17.06 4.55
C ALA A 15 1.88 16.16 4.21
N ALA A 16 2.14 14.88 3.96
CA ALA A 16 1.10 13.89 3.70
C ALA A 16 0.22 13.57 4.93
N TYR A 17 0.80 13.66 6.13
CA TYR A 17 0.19 13.23 7.38
C TYR A 17 -0.22 14.41 8.28
N ARG A 18 0.44 15.57 8.13
CA ARG A 18 0.19 16.78 8.91
C ARG A 18 -1.31 17.10 8.94
N PHE A 19 -1.84 17.22 10.16
CA PHE A 19 -3.25 17.51 10.45
C PHE A 19 -4.28 16.47 9.98
N ARG A 20 -3.87 15.25 9.59
CA ARG A 20 -4.79 14.19 9.18
C ARG A 20 -5.26 13.29 10.34
N SER A 21 -4.45 13.15 11.39
CA SER A 21 -4.75 12.34 12.59
C SER A 21 -3.82 12.72 13.74
N ARG A 22 -4.09 12.21 14.96
CA ARG A 22 -3.14 12.18 16.07
C ARG A 22 -2.53 10.79 16.24
N PRO A 23 -1.33 10.64 16.85
CA PRO A 23 -0.70 9.35 17.04
C PRO A 23 -1.56 8.33 17.81
N PHE A 24 -2.29 8.78 18.82
CA PHE A 24 -3.19 7.93 19.63
C PHE A 24 -4.48 7.52 18.91
N ASP A 25 -4.81 8.13 17.76
CA ASP A 25 -5.96 7.71 16.94
C ASP A 25 -5.62 6.52 16.02
N LEU A 26 -4.36 6.11 15.95
CA LEU A 26 -3.85 5.18 14.95
C LEU A 26 -3.69 3.78 15.54
N VAL A 27 -4.08 2.79 14.74
CA VAL A 27 -3.65 1.41 14.95
C VAL A 27 -2.33 1.23 14.20
N SER A 28 -1.30 0.79 14.93
CA SER A 28 0.04 0.55 14.39
C SER A 28 0.24 -0.95 14.15
N THR A 29 0.62 -1.33 12.94
CA THR A 29 0.83 -2.75 12.56
C THR A 29 2.22 -2.93 11.96
N PRO A 30 3.03 -3.90 12.44
CA PRO A 30 4.28 -4.29 11.79
C PRO A 30 4.02 -4.76 10.34
N SER A 31 4.92 -4.41 9.42
CA SER A 31 4.78 -4.73 8.00
C SER A 31 6.14 -4.68 7.29
N VAL A 32 6.15 -4.99 6.00
CA VAL A 32 7.34 -4.98 5.15
C VAL A 32 7.09 -4.09 3.93
N CYS A 33 8.09 -3.31 3.53
CA CYS A 33 8.00 -2.40 2.40
C CYS A 33 7.94 -3.17 1.06
N GLU A 34 6.92 -2.87 0.26
CA GLU A 34 6.66 -3.51 -1.04
C GLU A 34 7.20 -2.73 -2.26
N GLN A 35 8.00 -1.69 -2.04
CA GLN A 35 8.32 -0.70 -3.08
C GLN A 35 9.63 -0.97 -3.86
N CYS A 36 10.52 -1.79 -3.31
CA CYS A 36 11.75 -2.25 -3.96
C CYS A 36 12.18 -3.60 -3.33
N SER A 37 13.23 -4.21 -3.87
CA SER A 37 13.80 -5.48 -3.38
C SER A 37 14.49 -5.39 -2.01
N GLY A 38 14.58 -4.20 -1.40
CA GLY A 38 15.23 -4.02 -0.10
C GLY A 38 14.45 -4.58 1.08
N GLY A 39 13.14 -4.83 0.94
CA GLY A 39 12.35 -5.52 1.97
C GLY A 39 12.38 -4.87 3.36
N CYS A 40 12.55 -3.54 3.44
CA CYS A 40 12.71 -2.86 4.73
C CYS A 40 11.54 -3.14 5.67
N SER A 41 11.85 -3.39 6.94
CA SER A 41 10.88 -3.48 8.01
C SER A 41 10.20 -2.13 8.24
N THR A 42 8.88 -2.14 8.36
CA THR A 42 8.07 -0.93 8.52
C THR A 42 7.01 -1.07 9.59
N ARG A 43 6.56 0.07 10.09
CA ARG A 43 5.31 0.19 10.84
C ARG A 43 4.28 0.93 9.99
N THR A 44 3.16 0.28 9.71
CA THR A 44 2.04 0.88 8.98
C THR A 44 0.99 1.36 9.97
N ASP A 45 0.81 2.68 10.05
CA ASP A 45 -0.19 3.29 10.93
C ASP A 45 -1.46 3.59 10.12
N HIS A 46 -2.58 3.03 10.55
CA HIS A 46 -3.87 3.15 9.86
C HIS A 46 -5.00 3.59 10.78
N ARG A 47 -6.05 4.16 10.19
CA ARG A 47 -7.27 4.61 10.87
C ARG A 47 -8.46 4.42 9.96
N ARG A 48 -9.53 3.78 10.46
CA ARG A 48 -10.78 3.55 9.71
C ARG A 48 -10.53 2.97 8.31
N GLY A 49 -9.70 1.92 8.24
CA GLY A 49 -9.36 1.23 6.99
C GLY A 49 -8.46 2.00 6.02
N LYS A 50 -7.95 3.19 6.39
CA LYS A 50 -7.04 3.98 5.56
C LYS A 50 -5.65 4.06 6.18
N VAL A 51 -4.62 3.78 5.39
CA VAL A 51 -3.23 3.99 5.79
C VAL A 51 -2.95 5.49 5.85
N MET A 52 -2.49 5.96 7.01
CA MET A 52 -2.26 7.38 7.28
C MET A 52 -0.79 7.76 7.13
N ARG A 53 0.12 6.87 7.56
CA ARG A 53 1.57 7.01 7.38
C ARG A 53 2.26 5.65 7.49
N ARG A 54 3.49 5.57 6.98
CA ARG A 54 4.44 4.49 7.26
C ARG A 54 5.70 5.04 7.89
N LEU A 55 6.21 4.36 8.89
CA LEU A 55 7.49 4.65 9.55
C LEU A 55 8.43 3.45 9.36
N ALA A 56 9.74 3.70 9.48
CA ALA A 56 10.70 2.61 9.57
C ALA A 56 10.49 1.89 10.90
N ALA A 57 10.50 0.55 10.87
CA ALA A 57 10.73 -0.24 12.08
C ALA A 57 12.24 -0.45 12.26
N ASN A 58 12.63 -0.83 13.48
CA ASN A 58 14.01 -1.16 13.79
C ASN A 58 14.29 -2.62 13.41
N GLU A 59 15.07 -2.81 12.36
CA GLU A 59 15.60 -4.11 11.93
C GLU A 59 17.08 -3.95 11.55
N PRO A 60 18.01 -4.15 12.50
CA PRO A 60 19.43 -3.89 12.32
C PRO A 60 20.05 -4.61 11.12
N GLU A 61 19.57 -5.82 10.80
CA GLU A 61 20.13 -6.63 9.70
C GLU A 61 19.67 -6.18 8.31
N VAL A 62 18.60 -5.39 8.23
CA VAL A 62 17.98 -5.01 6.94
C VAL A 62 18.06 -3.52 6.69
N ASN A 63 17.52 -2.72 7.61
CA ASN A 63 17.30 -1.30 7.36
C ASN A 63 17.60 -0.42 8.57
N GLU A 64 18.14 -0.99 9.65
CA GLU A 64 18.29 -0.33 10.95
C GLU A 64 16.98 0.38 11.29
N GLU A 65 16.94 1.71 11.32
CA GLU A 65 15.72 2.51 11.52
C GLU A 65 15.38 3.43 10.34
N TRP A 66 15.81 3.07 9.13
CA TRP A 66 15.72 3.91 7.93
C TRP A 66 14.90 3.26 6.81
N ILE A 67 14.14 4.05 6.07
CA ILE A 67 13.49 3.60 4.82
C ILE A 67 13.65 4.64 3.72
N CYS A 68 13.64 4.21 2.46
CA CYS A 68 13.66 5.12 1.33
C CYS A 68 12.35 5.92 1.23
N ASP A 69 12.39 7.06 0.52
CA ASP A 69 11.22 7.94 0.41
C ASP A 69 10.06 7.29 -0.34
N LYS A 70 10.37 6.38 -1.29
CA LYS A 70 9.37 5.56 -1.96
C LYS A 70 8.62 4.67 -0.96
N GLY A 71 9.33 3.99 -0.06
CA GLY A 71 8.73 3.16 1.01
C GLY A 71 7.91 3.98 2.00
N ARG A 72 8.38 5.20 2.33
CA ARG A 72 7.72 6.09 3.28
C ARG A 72 6.43 6.70 2.75
N PHE A 73 6.38 7.09 1.48
CA PHE A 73 5.27 7.86 0.91
C PHE A 73 4.44 7.11 -0.13
N GLY A 74 4.90 5.94 -0.60
CA GLY A 74 4.29 5.18 -1.70
C GLY A 74 2.91 4.59 -1.39
N PHE A 75 2.50 4.48 -0.12
CA PHE A 75 1.29 3.78 0.30
C PHE A 75 -0.06 4.37 -0.21
N ARG A 76 -0.05 5.53 -0.86
CA ARG A 76 -1.27 6.21 -1.31
C ARG A 76 -1.99 5.50 -2.46
N TYR A 77 -1.33 4.57 -3.17
CA TYR A 77 -1.96 3.82 -4.27
C TYR A 77 -3.24 3.10 -3.82
N ALA A 78 -3.32 2.66 -2.56
CA ALA A 78 -4.48 1.96 -2.02
C ALA A 78 -5.76 2.83 -1.96
N GLN A 79 -5.60 4.16 -2.03
CA GLN A 79 -6.70 5.13 -1.97
C GLN A 79 -6.99 5.79 -3.33
N GLN A 80 -6.35 5.32 -4.41
CA GLN A 80 -6.57 5.85 -5.75
C GLN A 80 -7.95 5.47 -6.28
N ARG A 81 -8.59 6.40 -7.01
CA ARG A 81 -9.90 6.16 -7.63
C ARG A 81 -9.86 5.08 -8.71
N ALA A 82 -8.71 4.90 -9.35
CA ALA A 82 -8.49 3.88 -10.37
C ALA A 82 -8.22 2.47 -9.81
N ARG A 83 -8.40 2.25 -8.50
CA ARG A 83 -8.26 0.91 -7.91
C ARG A 83 -9.36 0.02 -8.48
N LEU A 84 -8.99 -1.17 -8.93
CA LEU A 84 -9.95 -2.19 -9.34
C LEU A 84 -10.78 -2.62 -8.11
N THR A 85 -12.09 -2.40 -8.16
CA THR A 85 -13.04 -2.74 -7.09
C THR A 85 -13.95 -3.92 -7.45
N THR A 86 -14.02 -4.26 -8.74
CA THR A 86 -14.81 -5.37 -9.27
C THR A 86 -13.97 -6.12 -10.32
N PRO A 87 -14.16 -7.42 -10.51
CA PRO A 87 -13.60 -8.14 -11.64
C PRO A 87 -14.06 -7.51 -12.97
N LEU A 88 -13.17 -7.55 -13.97
CA LEU A 88 -13.47 -7.11 -15.33
C LEU A 88 -13.13 -8.26 -16.29
N VAL A 89 -14.03 -8.57 -17.22
CA VAL A 89 -13.86 -9.61 -18.25
C VAL A 89 -14.01 -8.96 -19.62
N ARG A 90 -13.27 -9.46 -20.62
CA ARG A 90 -13.39 -8.94 -22.00
C ARG A 90 -14.63 -9.50 -22.68
N ASN A 91 -15.43 -8.63 -23.28
CA ASN A 91 -16.56 -9.02 -24.14
C ASN A 91 -16.06 -9.49 -25.52
N ALA A 92 -17.01 -9.86 -26.41
CA ALA A 92 -16.70 -10.33 -27.76
C ALA A 92 -15.98 -9.28 -28.64
N ASP A 93 -16.19 -7.99 -28.36
CA ASP A 93 -15.54 -6.86 -29.02
C ASP A 93 -14.15 -6.54 -28.42
N GLY A 94 -13.76 -7.25 -27.35
CA GLY A 94 -12.47 -7.11 -26.67
C GLY A 94 -12.42 -6.04 -25.58
N GLU A 95 -13.54 -5.39 -25.26
CA GLU A 95 -13.62 -4.34 -24.23
C GLU A 95 -13.83 -4.93 -22.83
N LEU A 96 -13.25 -4.29 -21.80
CA LEU A 96 -13.38 -4.74 -20.42
C LEU A 96 -14.71 -4.28 -19.81
N GLU A 97 -15.52 -5.22 -19.35
CA GLU A 97 -16.80 -4.97 -18.69
C GLU A 97 -16.83 -5.54 -17.27
N PRO A 98 -17.57 -4.92 -16.32
CA PRO A 98 -17.78 -5.46 -14.99
C PRO A 98 -18.40 -6.85 -15.00
N ALA A 99 -17.79 -7.79 -14.29
CA ALA A 99 -18.25 -9.16 -14.17
C ALA A 99 -18.45 -9.57 -12.71
N SER A 100 -19.26 -10.62 -12.51
CA SER A 100 -19.36 -11.26 -11.20
C SER A 100 -18.10 -12.09 -10.89
N TRP A 101 -17.86 -12.41 -9.62
CA TRP A 101 -16.73 -13.27 -9.25
C TRP A 101 -16.79 -14.67 -9.86
N PRO A 102 -17.93 -15.39 -9.86
CA PRO A 102 -18.03 -16.71 -10.52
C PRO A 102 -17.69 -16.64 -12.01
N GLU A 103 -18.30 -15.70 -12.73
CA GLU A 103 -18.06 -15.47 -14.16
C GLU A 103 -16.59 -15.17 -14.47
N ALA A 104 -15.96 -14.28 -13.70
CA ALA A 104 -14.56 -13.93 -13.90
C ALA A 104 -13.61 -15.10 -13.63
N LEU A 105 -13.91 -15.94 -12.65
CA LEU A 105 -13.13 -17.13 -12.34
C LEU A 105 -13.30 -18.23 -13.39
N GLU A 106 -14.53 -18.45 -13.89
CA GLU A 106 -14.82 -19.38 -14.98
C GLU A 106 -14.10 -18.96 -16.28
N ALA A 107 -14.16 -17.68 -16.63
CA ALA A 107 -13.45 -17.13 -17.78
C ALA A 107 -11.92 -17.30 -17.66
N ALA A 108 -11.34 -17.02 -16.49
CA ALA A 108 -9.92 -17.21 -16.23
C ALA A 108 -9.51 -18.69 -16.33
N ALA A 109 -10.31 -19.60 -15.76
CA ALA A 109 -10.06 -21.03 -15.81
C ALA A 109 -10.13 -21.59 -17.24
N ALA A 110 -11.15 -21.21 -18.01
CA ALA A 110 -11.28 -21.59 -19.42
C ALA A 110 -10.08 -21.10 -20.25
N GLY A 111 -9.63 -19.85 -20.04
CA GLY A 111 -8.45 -19.30 -20.71
C GLY A 111 -7.15 -20.04 -20.39
N LEU A 112 -6.94 -20.40 -19.12
CA LEU A 112 -5.78 -21.19 -18.70
C LEU A 112 -5.80 -22.62 -19.28
N LEU A 113 -6.98 -23.26 -19.34
CA LEU A 113 -7.13 -24.59 -19.92
C LEU A 113 -6.90 -24.61 -21.44
N ALA A 114 -7.33 -23.56 -22.15
CA ALA A 114 -7.13 -23.44 -23.59
C ALA A 114 -5.67 -23.14 -23.98
N ALA A 115 -4.88 -22.56 -23.08
CA ALA A 115 -3.47 -22.25 -23.29
C ALA A 115 -2.52 -23.44 -23.01
N ARG A 116 -3.06 -24.53 -22.46
CA ARG A 116 -2.34 -25.78 -22.21
C ARG A 116 -2.26 -26.63 -23.48
#